data_AF-A0A7S1JPN9-F1
#
_entry.id   AF-A0A7S1JPN9-F1
#
_cell.length_a   1.000
_cell.length_b   1.000
_cell.length_c   1.000
_cell.angle_alpha   90.00
_cell.angle_beta   90.00
_cell.angle_gamma   90.00
#
_symmetry.space_group_name_H-M   'P 1'
#
loop_
_entity.id
_entity.type
_entity.pdbx_description
1 polymer ?
#
loop_
_entity_poly.entity_id
_entity_poly.type
_entity_poly.pdbx_seq_one_letter_code
_entity_poly.pdbx_strand_id
1 'polypeptide(L)'
;AACEEDQVVKATGTVPNDPSFGNQWGMLSIGAPDAWSVTTGSSTKLPKGPVVAVLDTGVDYTHNDLKDNLWVNQAELNGQAGVDDDENGYIDDIYGYDFRNKDGDPMDDAGHGTHVA
;
A
#
# COMPACT_ATOMS: atom_id res chain seq x y z
N ALA A 1 -4.89 -29.59 -7.28
CA ALA A 1 -4.09 -28.48 -6.75
C ALA A 1 -2.81 -28.43 -7.57
N ALA A 2 -2.62 -27.37 -8.36
CA ALA A 2 -1.32 -27.11 -8.98
C ALA A 2 -0.54 -26.26 -7.97
N CYS A 3 0.59 -26.78 -7.48
CA CYS A 3 1.61 -25.96 -6.85
C CYS A 3 2.21 -25.08 -7.94
N GLU A 4 2.49 -23.81 -7.64
CA GLU A 4 3.30 -22.96 -8.51
C GLU A 4 4.66 -23.65 -8.75
N GLU A 5 5.16 -23.64 -9.99
CA GLU A 5 6.46 -24.22 -10.32
C GLU A 5 7.59 -23.35 -9.78
N ASP A 6 8.59 -23.97 -9.16
CA ASP A 6 9.83 -23.29 -8.78
C ASP A 6 10.55 -22.77 -10.03
N GLN A 7 10.62 -21.44 -10.15
CA GLN A 7 11.38 -20.79 -11.21
C GLN A 7 12.81 -20.54 -10.73
N VAL A 8 13.80 -21.06 -11.45
CA VAL A 8 15.21 -20.72 -11.22
C VAL A 8 15.54 -19.42 -11.94
N VAL A 9 15.58 -18.33 -11.19
CA VAL A 9 15.93 -16.99 -11.69
C VAL A 9 17.34 -16.61 -11.26
N LYS A 10 18.15 -16.12 -12.21
CA LYS A 10 19.43 -15.48 -11.91
C LYS A 10 19.20 -13.97 -11.77
N ALA A 11 19.05 -13.54 -10.53
CA ALA A 11 18.88 -12.14 -10.19
C ALA A 11 20.24 -11.41 -10.19
N THR A 12 20.31 -10.28 -10.89
CA THR A 12 21.29 -9.23 -10.60
C THR A 12 20.56 -8.20 -9.75
N GLY A 13 20.93 -8.06 -8.47
CA GLY A 13 20.15 -7.28 -7.51
C GLY A 13 19.76 -5.88 -7.98
N THR A 14 18.47 -5.55 -7.91
CA THR A 14 17.95 -4.20 -8.15
C THR A 14 17.99 -3.43 -6.83
N VAL A 15 18.82 -2.38 -6.75
CA VAL A 15 18.94 -1.55 -5.53
C VAL A 15 18.21 -0.21 -5.74
N PRO A 16 17.28 0.17 -4.85
CA PRO A 16 16.58 1.45 -4.92
C PRO A 16 17.54 2.64 -4.77
N ASN A 17 17.14 3.79 -5.28
CA ASN A 17 17.85 5.07 -5.10
C ASN A 17 17.40 5.84 -3.85
N ASP A 18 16.60 5.21 -2.97
CA ASP A 18 16.18 5.81 -1.71
C ASP A 18 17.40 6.10 -0.80
N PRO A 19 17.59 7.35 -0.33
CA PRO A 19 18.75 7.71 0.49
C PRO A 19 18.86 6.94 1.82
N SER A 20 17.74 6.43 2.34
CA SER A 20 17.66 5.71 3.60
C SER A 20 17.68 4.19 3.44
N PHE A 21 17.74 3.66 2.20
CA PHE A 21 17.75 2.22 1.94
C PHE A 21 18.87 1.49 2.71
N GLY A 22 20.02 2.15 2.91
CA GLY A 22 21.13 1.61 3.70
C GLY A 22 20.79 1.34 5.18
N ASN A 23 19.74 1.96 5.72
CA ASN A 23 19.25 1.74 7.08
C ASN A 23 18.24 0.59 7.18
N GLN A 24 17.71 0.10 6.06
CA GLN A 24 16.66 -0.93 5.99
C GLN A 24 17.25 -2.34 5.93
N TRP A 25 18.00 -2.74 6.97
CA TRP A 25 18.74 -4.02 7.03
C TRP A 25 17.87 -5.27 6.72
N GLY A 26 16.57 -5.22 7.05
CA GLY A 26 15.63 -6.30 6.80
C GLY A 26 15.45 -6.61 5.31
N MET A 27 15.49 -5.60 4.44
CA MET A 27 15.33 -5.76 2.99
C MET A 27 16.45 -6.61 2.39
N LEU A 28 17.69 -6.41 2.84
CA LEU A 28 18.82 -7.24 2.43
C LEU A 28 18.72 -8.65 3.00
N SER A 29 18.24 -8.78 4.24
CA SER A 29 18.16 -10.07 4.94
C SER A 29 17.12 -11.01 4.32
N ILE A 30 16.04 -10.47 3.74
CA ILE A 30 15.03 -11.24 3.01
C ILE A 30 15.35 -11.42 1.51
N GLY A 31 16.49 -10.89 1.03
CA GLY A 31 16.87 -10.96 -0.38
C GLY A 31 16.01 -10.10 -1.31
N ALA A 32 15.42 -9.00 -0.83
CA ALA A 32 14.52 -8.16 -1.63
C ALA A 32 15.14 -7.64 -2.94
N PRO A 33 16.41 -7.19 -3.00
CA PRO A 33 17.02 -6.76 -4.26
C PRO A 33 17.03 -7.83 -5.34
N ASP A 34 17.20 -9.10 -4.96
CA ASP A 34 17.18 -10.21 -5.90
C ASP A 34 15.76 -10.47 -6.38
N ALA A 35 14.78 -10.44 -5.48
CA ALA A 35 13.36 -10.57 -5.82
C ALA A 35 12.87 -9.44 -6.76
N TRP A 36 13.32 -8.20 -6.55
CA TRP A 36 12.96 -7.05 -7.40
C TRP A 36 13.53 -7.12 -8.82
N SER A 37 14.52 -7.97 -9.08
CA SER A 37 14.95 -8.27 -10.46
C SER A 37 13.92 -9.11 -11.23
N VAL A 38 13.03 -9.80 -10.51
CA VAL A 38 11.92 -10.60 -11.07
C VAL A 38 10.67 -9.74 -11.15
N THR A 39 10.29 -9.09 -10.06
CA THR A 39 9.13 -8.19 -10.00
C THR A 39 9.19 -7.26 -8.78
N THR A 40 8.69 -6.05 -8.93
CA THR A 40 8.42 -5.11 -7.84
C THR A 40 6.95 -5.12 -7.39
N GLY A 41 6.18 -6.11 -7.83
CA GLY A 41 4.77 -6.32 -7.46
C GLY A 41 3.77 -5.86 -8.52
N SER A 42 4.15 -4.98 -9.45
CA SER A 42 3.28 -4.55 -10.55
C SER A 42 3.11 -5.65 -11.61
N SER A 43 1.92 -5.74 -12.21
CA SER A 43 1.64 -6.62 -13.35
C SER A 43 0.70 -5.94 -14.35
N THR A 44 0.47 -6.57 -15.50
CA THR A 44 -0.51 -6.07 -16.49
C THR A 44 -1.93 -6.03 -15.95
N LYS A 45 -2.28 -6.89 -14.99
CA LYS A 45 -3.60 -6.93 -14.33
C LYS A 45 -3.67 -5.99 -13.13
N LEU A 46 -2.55 -5.74 -12.47
CA LEU A 46 -2.42 -4.90 -11.28
C LEU A 46 -1.27 -3.91 -11.48
N PRO A 47 -1.47 -2.82 -12.24
CA PRO A 47 -0.37 -1.90 -12.58
C PRO A 47 0.28 -1.23 -11.37
N LYS A 48 -0.49 -1.03 -10.28
CA LYS A 48 -0.01 -0.52 -8.99
C LYS A 48 0.33 -1.62 -7.97
N GLY A 49 0.26 -2.90 -8.37
CA GLY A 49 0.42 -4.02 -7.47
C GLY A 49 -0.86 -4.41 -6.72
N PRO A 50 -0.79 -5.40 -5.82
CA PRO A 50 -1.93 -5.85 -5.01
C PRO A 50 -2.34 -4.80 -4.00
N VAL A 51 -3.65 -4.74 -3.69
CA VAL A 51 -4.17 -3.92 -2.59
C VAL A 51 -4.02 -4.68 -1.27
N VAL A 52 -3.43 -4.05 -0.27
CA VAL A 52 -3.22 -4.60 1.08
C VAL A 52 -4.01 -3.76 2.08
N ALA A 53 -4.83 -4.40 2.91
CA ALA A 53 -5.56 -3.73 3.98
C ALA A 53 -4.72 -3.69 5.26
N VAL A 54 -4.50 -2.49 5.81
CA VAL A 54 -3.81 -2.27 7.08
C VAL A 54 -4.85 -1.83 8.13
N LEU A 55 -4.99 -2.62 9.19
CA LEU A 55 -5.88 -2.32 10.32
C LEU A 55 -5.01 -1.83 11.49
N ASP A 56 -4.84 -0.52 11.61
CA ASP A 56 -3.91 0.11 12.53
C ASP A 56 -4.42 1.50 12.99
N THR A 57 -3.54 2.41 13.40
CA THR A 57 -3.89 3.77 13.86
C THR A 57 -4.26 4.74 12.74
N GLY A 58 -4.33 4.26 11.49
CA GLY A 58 -4.55 5.08 10.30
C GLY A 58 -3.34 5.10 9.39
N VAL A 59 -3.33 6.00 8.41
CA VAL A 59 -2.18 6.29 7.56
C VAL A 59 -2.12 7.77 7.26
N ASP A 60 -0.93 8.37 7.32
CA ASP A 60 -0.73 9.71 6.77
C ASP A 60 -0.81 9.65 5.24
N TYR A 61 -2.01 9.85 4.73
CA TYR A 61 -2.27 9.82 3.29
C TYR A 61 -1.67 11.02 2.52
N THR A 62 -1.05 11.96 3.23
CA THR A 62 -0.31 13.08 2.64
C THR A 62 1.21 12.84 2.59
N HIS A 63 1.71 11.76 3.20
CA HIS A 63 3.13 11.45 3.26
C HIS A 63 3.73 11.26 1.86
N ASN A 64 4.82 11.96 1.57
CA ASN A 64 5.39 12.01 0.21
C ASN A 64 5.85 10.65 -0.33
N ASP A 65 6.26 9.74 0.55
CA ASP A 65 6.75 8.41 0.17
C ASP A 65 5.64 7.35 0.11
N LEU A 66 4.43 7.66 0.59
CA LEU A 66 3.30 6.72 0.65
C LEU A 66 2.17 7.07 -0.31
N LYS A 67 1.84 8.36 -0.47
CA LYS A 67 0.62 8.83 -1.16
C LYS A 67 0.39 8.25 -2.55
N ASP A 68 1.45 7.95 -3.31
CA ASP A 68 1.33 7.43 -4.67
C ASP A 68 0.99 5.92 -4.72
N ASN A 69 1.25 5.21 -3.62
CA ASN A 69 0.99 3.79 -3.41
C ASN A 69 -0.32 3.50 -2.67
N LEU A 70 -0.98 4.51 -2.11
CA LEU A 70 -2.24 4.32 -1.40
C LEU A 70 -3.36 3.86 -2.34
N TRP A 71 -4.19 2.98 -1.82
CA TRP A 71 -5.47 2.70 -2.43
C TRP A 71 -6.37 3.92 -2.31
N VAL A 72 -7.16 4.17 -3.35
CA VAL A 72 -8.11 5.28 -3.40
C VAL A 72 -9.44 4.73 -3.85
N ASN A 73 -10.47 4.93 -3.03
CA ASN A 73 -11.84 4.64 -3.41
C ASN A 73 -12.27 5.63 -4.51
N GLN A 74 -12.30 5.15 -5.76
CA GLN A 74 -12.62 5.99 -6.90
C GLN A 74 -14.10 6.39 -6.94
N ALA A 75 -14.98 5.64 -6.29
CA ALA A 75 -16.39 6.00 -6.21
C ALA A 75 -16.55 7.27 -5.35
N GLU A 76 -16.03 7.24 -4.13
CA GLU A 76 -16.04 8.39 -3.20
C GLU A 76 -15.23 9.58 -3.73
N LEU A 77 -14.03 9.35 -4.29
CA LEU A 77 -13.19 10.43 -4.81
C LEU A 77 -13.91 11.25 -5.90
N ASN A 78 -14.72 10.58 -6.73
CA ASN A 78 -15.48 11.20 -7.81
C ASN A 78 -16.96 11.40 -7.45
N GLY A 79 -17.30 11.16 -6.19
CA GLY A 79 -18.63 11.15 -5.62
C GLY A 79 -19.11 12.51 -5.14
N GLN A 80 -20.15 12.50 -4.31
CA GLN A 80 -20.73 13.68 -3.70
C GLN A 80 -20.36 13.74 -2.22
N ALA A 81 -19.75 14.86 -1.81
CA ALA A 81 -19.40 15.07 -0.40
C ALA A 81 -20.59 14.82 0.54
N GLY A 82 -20.40 13.95 1.52
CA GLY A 82 -21.39 13.56 2.51
C GLY A 82 -22.36 12.47 2.04
N VAL A 83 -22.07 11.80 0.92
CA VAL A 83 -22.82 10.66 0.39
C VAL A 83 -21.92 9.41 0.47
N ASP A 84 -22.54 8.24 0.62
CA ASP A 84 -21.90 6.95 0.44
C ASP A 84 -22.21 6.53 -1.00
N ASP A 85 -21.29 6.81 -1.92
CA ASP A 85 -21.47 6.71 -3.37
C ASP A 85 -21.27 5.28 -3.90
N ASP A 86 -20.56 4.41 -3.16
CA ASP A 86 -20.43 2.98 -3.49
C ASP A 86 -21.37 2.05 -2.70
N GLU A 87 -22.21 2.61 -1.83
CA GLU A 87 -23.19 1.92 -0.97
C GLU A 87 -22.54 0.88 -0.04
N ASN A 88 -21.29 1.12 0.39
CA ASN A 88 -20.55 0.20 1.25
C ASN A 88 -20.83 0.38 2.75
N GLY A 89 -21.57 1.44 3.12
CA GLY A 89 -21.94 1.80 4.50
C GLY A 89 -21.05 2.88 5.13
N TYR A 90 -20.09 3.43 4.38
CA TYR A 90 -19.11 4.39 4.86
C TYR A 90 -19.11 5.63 3.95
N ILE A 91 -19.45 6.77 4.54
CA ILE A 91 -19.51 8.06 3.83
C ILE A 91 -18.09 8.60 3.62
N ASP A 92 -17.77 9.03 2.40
CA ASP A 92 -16.54 9.71 2.00
C ASP A 92 -15.24 8.93 2.34
N ASP A 93 -15.24 7.59 2.28
CA ASP A 93 -14.10 6.71 2.64
C ASP A 93 -12.98 6.64 1.57
N ILE A 94 -12.55 7.81 1.07
CA ILE A 94 -11.66 7.97 -0.09
C ILE A 94 -10.32 7.24 0.05
N TYR A 95 -9.71 7.26 1.24
CA TYR A 95 -8.41 6.62 1.50
C TYR A 95 -8.52 5.42 2.46
N GLY A 96 -9.75 5.02 2.80
CA GLY A 96 -10.07 4.10 3.89
C GLY A 96 -11.02 4.74 4.90
N TYR A 97 -11.24 4.06 6.02
CA TYR A 97 -12.24 4.46 7.02
C TYR A 97 -11.68 4.38 8.44
N ASP A 98 -11.98 5.39 9.27
CA ASP A 98 -11.68 5.38 10.69
C ASP A 98 -12.87 4.83 11.49
N PHE A 99 -12.76 3.58 11.92
CA PHE A 99 -13.76 2.92 12.75
C PHE A 99 -13.83 3.43 14.20
N ARG A 100 -12.79 4.13 14.68
CA ARG A 100 -12.74 4.71 16.02
C ARG A 100 -13.61 5.96 16.08
N ASN A 101 -13.40 6.91 15.15
CA ASN A 101 -14.16 8.16 15.10
C ASN A 101 -15.45 8.04 14.28
N LYS A 102 -15.55 7.00 13.44
CA LYS A 102 -16.68 6.68 12.57
C LYS A 102 -16.87 7.70 11.45
N ASP A 103 -15.79 8.01 10.75
CA ASP A 103 -15.74 8.87 9.58
C ASP A 103 -14.78 8.32 8.52
N GLY A 104 -14.88 8.87 7.30
CA GLY A 104 -14.03 8.52 6.15
C GLY A 104 -12.62 9.12 6.19
N ASP A 105 -12.13 9.55 7.37
CA ASP A 105 -10.82 10.17 7.53
C ASP A 105 -9.85 9.24 8.31
N PRO A 106 -9.15 8.31 7.63
CA PRO A 106 -8.20 7.39 8.26
C PRO A 106 -6.85 8.06 8.55
N MET A 107 -6.79 9.37 8.77
CA MET A 107 -5.55 10.09 9.07
C MET A 107 -4.91 9.54 10.35
N ASP A 108 -3.64 9.18 10.25
CA ASP A 108 -2.90 8.65 11.41
C ASP A 108 -2.58 9.75 12.43
N ASP A 109 -3.09 9.59 13.66
CA ASP A 109 -2.86 10.50 14.78
C ASP A 109 -1.80 9.98 15.79
N ALA A 110 -1.23 8.79 15.55
CA ALA A 110 -0.28 8.14 16.46
C ALA A 110 1.08 7.84 15.81
N GLY A 111 1.10 7.49 14.51
CA GLY A 111 2.30 7.24 13.71
C GLY A 111 2.65 5.75 13.53
N HIS A 112 1.99 4.82 14.23
CA HIS A 112 2.28 3.39 14.10
C HIS A 112 1.79 2.85 12.75
N GLY A 113 0.56 3.20 12.36
CA GLY A 113 -0.01 2.78 11.08
C GLY A 113 0.76 3.30 9.87
N THR A 114 1.20 4.57 9.90
CA THR A 114 2.06 5.15 8.85
C THR A 114 3.43 4.46 8.77
N HIS A 115 3.98 3.96 9.88
CA HIS A 115 5.23 3.22 9.88
C HIS A 115 5.07 1.77 9.38
N VAL A 116 3.88 1.18 9.55
CA VAL A 116 3.56 -0.17 9.06
C VAL A 116 3.26 -0.15 7.55
N ALA A 117 2.64 0.92 7.04
CA ALA A 117 2.32 1.14 5.63
C ALA A 117 3.57 1.34 4.77
#